data_AF-A0A2D3TGB3-F1
#
_entry.id   AF-A0A2D3TGB3-F1
#
_cell.length_a   1.000
_cell.length_b   1.000
_cell.length_c   1.000
_cell.angle_alpha   90.00
_cell.angle_beta   90.00
_cell.angle_gamma   90.00
#
_symmetry.space_group_name_H-M   'P 1'
#
loop_
_entity.id
_entity.type
_entity.pdbx_description
1 polymer ?
#
loop_
_entity_poly.entity_id
_entity_poly.type
_entity_poly.pdbx_seq_one_letter_code
_entity_poly.pdbx_strand_id
1 'polypeptide(L)' 'MFKQLSRPGKNIYVGAVLRDLLDKIVLDIGHYIGRPVTITEFIHYVVERHGDEAKENLKRILGTEEERERPQKMT' A
#
# COMPACT_ATOMS: atom_id res chain seq x y z
N MET A 1 -10.35 -17.23 -6.13
CA MET A 1 -9.18 -17.21 -7.04
C MET A 1 -8.85 -15.75 -7.32
N PHE A 2 -7.91 -15.19 -6.55
CA PHE A 2 -7.52 -13.78 -6.70
C PHE A 2 -6.83 -13.63 -8.06
N LYS A 3 -7.44 -12.84 -8.95
CA LYS A 3 -6.77 -12.42 -10.18
C LYS A 3 -5.60 -11.52 -9.77
N GLN A 4 -4.38 -11.97 -10.09
CA GLN A 4 -3.14 -11.21 -10.00
C GLN A 4 -3.36 -9.70 -10.24
N LEU A 5 -3.18 -8.90 -9.20
CA LEU A 5 -3.03 -7.44 -9.30
C LEU A 5 -1.67 -7.04 -9.88
N SER A 6 -0.79 -7.99 -10.18
CA SER A 6 0.49 -7.74 -10.84
C SER A 6 0.28 -7.52 -12.34
N ARG A 7 -0.20 -6.33 -12.74
CA ARG A 7 0.27 -5.77 -14.01
C ARG A 7 1.80 -5.64 -13.88
N PRO A 8 2.60 -6.37 -14.67
CA PRO A 8 4.05 -6.27 -14.57
C PRO A 8 4.46 -4.84 -14.95
N GLY A 9 5.12 -4.12 -14.05
CA GLY A 9 5.74 -2.82 -14.35
C GLY A 9 5.43 -1.63 -13.44
N LYS A 10 4.55 -1.74 -12.44
CA LYS A 10 4.38 -0.66 -11.43
C LYS A 10 5.25 -0.90 -10.21
N ASN A 11 6.56 -0.67 -10.36
CA ASN A 11 7.48 -0.64 -9.23
C ASN A 11 7.29 0.67 -8.47
N ILE A 12 6.97 0.58 -7.18
CA ILE A 12 6.92 1.75 -6.30
C ILE A 12 8.31 1.94 -5.73
N TYR A 13 8.92 3.10 -6.02
CA TYR A 13 10.16 3.47 -5.37
C TYR A 13 9.86 3.90 -3.92
N VAL A 14 10.53 3.26 -2.98
CA VAL A 14 10.52 3.63 -1.57
C VAL A 14 11.93 4.08 -1.21
N GLY A 15 12.06 5.29 -0.66
CA GLY A 15 13.36 5.83 -0.26
C GLY A 15 14.05 4.95 0.78
N ALA A 16 15.39 4.92 0.77
CA ALA A 16 16.19 4.04 1.61
C ALA A 16 15.83 4.10 3.10
N VAL A 17 15.67 5.31 3.66
CA VAL A 17 15.29 5.50 5.07
C VAL A 17 13.95 4.83 5.40
N LEU A 18 12.95 4.99 4.55
CA LEU A 18 11.62 4.38 4.75
C LEU A 18 11.68 2.87 4.61
N ARG A 19 12.51 2.37 3.69
CA ARG A 19 12.73 0.93 3.51
C ARG A 19 13.40 0.32 4.74
N ASP A 20 14.43 0.96 5.28
CA ASP A 20 15.13 0.47 6.48
C ASP A 20 14.22 0.45 7.71
N LEU A 21 13.34 1.44 7.84
CA LEU A 21 12.32 1.46 8.90
C LEU A 21 11.32 0.32 8.73
N LEU A 22 10.85 0.10 7.50
CA LEU A 22 9.94 -1.01 7.20
C LEU A 22 10.59 -2.37 7.47
N ASP A 23 11.85 -2.55 7.08
CA ASP A 23 12.62 -3.77 7.36
C ASP A 23 12.69 -4.06 8.86
N LYS A 24 12.98 -3.05 9.70
CA LYS A 24 13.00 -3.21 11.17
C LYS A 24 11.66 -3.66 11.73
N ILE A 25 10.57 -3.01 11.31
CA ILE A 25 9.21 -3.35 11.79
C ILE A 25 8.87 -4.81 11.42
N VAL A 26 9.16 -5.21 10.18
CA VAL A 26 8.88 -6.57 9.69
C VAL A 26 9.71 -7.61 10.45
N LEU A 27 10.98 -7.30 10.74
CA LEU A 27 11.84 -8.15 11.56
C LEU A 27 11.30 -8.31 12.98
N ASP A 28 10.87 -7.23 13.64
CA ASP A 28 10.32 -7.26 15.00
C ASP A 28 9.03 -8.09 15.05
N ILE A 29 8.15 -7.94 14.04
CA ILE A 29 6.95 -8.76 13.91
C ILE A 29 7.33 -10.24 13.75
N GLY A 30 8.28 -10.54 12.86
CA GLY A 30 8.75 -11.90 12.64
C GLY A 30 9.30 -12.55 13.90
N HIS A 31 10.09 -11.79 14.68
CA HIS A 31 10.58 -12.23 15.97
C HIS A 31 9.43 -12.53 16.95
N TYR A 32 8.46 -11.63 17.04
CA TYR A 32 7.30 -11.78 17.93
C TYR A 32 6.45 -13.01 17.60
N ILE A 33 6.21 -13.29 16.31
CA ILE A 33 5.42 -14.46 15.89
C ILE A 33 6.23 -15.76 15.80
N GLY A 34 7.54 -15.71 16.06
CA GLY A 34 8.43 -16.86 16.05
C GLY A 34 8.76 -17.40 14.65
N ARG A 35 8.60 -16.61 13.58
CA ARG A 35 9.04 -17.00 12.23
C ARG A 35 9.47 -15.80 11.39
N PRO A 36 10.41 -15.98 10.44
CA PRO A 36 10.74 -14.94 9.47
C PRO A 36 9.51 -14.49 8.67
N VAL A 37 9.37 -13.18 8.49
CA VAL A 37 8.37 -12.53 7.63
C VAL A 37 9.11 -11.68 6.61
N THR A 38 8.67 -11.72 5.36
CA THR A 38 9.23 -10.87 4.31
C THR A 38 8.45 -9.56 4.19
N ILE A 39 9.09 -8.48 3.72
CA ILE A 39 8.37 -7.22 3.45
C ILE A 39 7.18 -7.46 2.52
N THR A 40 7.36 -8.25 1.45
CA THR A 40 6.29 -8.53 0.48
C THR A 40 5.08 -9.18 1.15
N GLU A 41 5.32 -10.17 2.01
CA GLU A 41 4.26 -10.83 2.77
C GLU A 41 3.54 -9.85 3.70
N PHE A 42 4.30 -9.00 4.41
CA PHE A 42 3.72 -7.98 5.27
C PHE A 42 2.87 -6.96 4.48
N ILE A 43 3.37 -6.46 3.35
CA ILE A 43 2.63 -5.53 2.50
C ILE A 43 1.37 -6.18 1.93
N HIS A 44 1.45 -7.43 1.47
CA HIS A 44 0.26 -8.16 1.02
C HIS A 44 -0.77 -8.29 2.15
N TYR A 45 -0.35 -8.66 3.35
CA TYR A 45 -1.25 -8.73 4.51
C TYR A 45 -1.93 -7.39 4.80
N VAL A 46 -1.18 -6.29 4.82
CA VAL A 46 -1.72 -4.95 5.07
C VAL A 46 -2.73 -4.56 3.98
N VAL A 47 -2.40 -4.79 2.71
CA VAL A 47 -3.28 -4.49 1.58
C VAL A 47 -4.55 -5.34 1.63
N GLU A 48 -4.47 -6.62 1.95
CA GLU A 48 -5.63 -7.50 2.05
C GLU A 48 -6.56 -7.13 3.21
N ARG A 49 -6.01 -6.67 4.33
CA ARG A 49 -6.78 -6.35 5.54
C ARG A 49 -7.31 -4.92 5.58
N HIS A 50 -6.55 -3.97 5.03
CA HIS A 50 -6.83 -2.54 5.16
C HIS A 50 -6.89 -1.80 3.83
N GLY A 51 -6.64 -2.46 2.70
CA GLY A 51 -6.58 -1.82 1.39
C GLY A 51 -7.90 -1.16 0.96
N ASP A 52 -9.03 -1.82 1.22
CA ASP A 52 -10.35 -1.27 0.90
C ASP A 52 -10.68 -0.04 1.75
N GLU A 53 -10.39 -0.10 3.06
CA GLU A 53 -10.56 1.04 3.97
C GLU A 53 -9.65 2.21 3.56
N ALA A 54 -8.39 1.94 3.27
CA ALA A 54 -7.43 2.94 2.80
C ALA A 54 -7.90 3.59 1.48
N LYS A 55 -8.46 2.80 0.56
CA LYS A 55 -9.02 3.30 -0.71
C LYS A 55 -10.21 4.23 -0.46
N GLU A 56 -11.14 3.87 0.41
CA GLU A 56 -12.28 4.71 0.75
C GLU A 56 -11.84 6.00 1.45
N ASN A 57 -10.88 5.92 2.38
CA ASN A 57 -10.31 7.10 3.04
C ASN A 57 -9.60 8.02 2.04
N LEU A 58 -8.87 7.46 1.07
CA LEU A 58 -8.22 8.25 0.01
C LEU A 58 -9.24 8.96 -0.88
N LYS A 59 -10.38 8.33 -1.20
CA LYS A 59 -11.48 9.01 -1.93
C LYS A 59 -12.03 10.19 -1.12
N ARG A 60 -12.19 10.03 0.19
CA ARG A 60 -12.66 11.14 1.06
C ARG A 60 -11.70 12.32 1.10
N ILE A 61 -10.38 12.07 1.12
CA ILE A 61 -9.37 13.12 1.23
C ILE A 61 -9.16 13.85 -0.09
N LEU A 62 -9.11 13.10 -1.19
CA LEU A 62 -8.66 13.60 -2.50
C LEU A 62 -9.82 13.74 -3.51
N GLY A 63 -11.07 13.47 -3.12
CA GLY A 63 -12.22 13.33 -4.03
C GLY A 63 -12.26 11.99 -4.76
N THR A 64 -13.42 11.64 -5.35
CA THR A 64 -13.58 10.43 -6.18
C THR A 64 -12.74 10.53 -7.46
N GLU A 65 -12.51 9.41 -8.15
CA GLU A 65 -11.83 9.43 -9.44
C GLU A 65 -12.57 10.34 -10.45
N GLU A 66 -13.91 10.34 -10.45
CA GLU A 66 -14.69 11.23 -11.31
C GLU A 66 -14.58 12.71 -10.93
N GLU A 67 -14.30 13.03 -9.66
CA GLU A 67 -14.10 14.41 -9.20
C GLU A 67 -12.71 14.94 -9.57
N ARG A 68 -11.69 14.08 -9.60
CA ARG A 68 -10.32 14.44 -9.98
C ARG A 68 -10.13 14.60 -11.48
N GLU A 69 -10.92 13.88 -12.28
CA GLU A 69 -10.85 13.96 -13.75
C GLU A 69 -11.68 15.09 -14.35
N ARG A 70 -12.55 15.75 -13.56
CA ARG A 70 -13.25 16.96 -14.03
C ARG A 70 -12.21 18.06 -14.22
N PRO A 71 -12.06 18.65 -15.42
CA PRO A 71 -11.21 19.82 -15.60
C PRO A 71 -11.74 20.90 -14.67
N GLN A 72 -10.89 21.37 -13.75
CA GLN A 72 -11.21 22.54 -12.94
C GLN A 72 -11.50 23.67 -13.91
N LYS A 73 -12.78 24.03 -14.07
CA LYS A 73 -13.18 25.26 -14.74
C LYS A 73 -12.59 26.40 -13.92
N MET A 74 -11.41 26.86 -14.32
CA MET A 74 -10.87 28.14 -13.89
C MET A 74 -11.94 29.18 -14.23
N THR A 75 -12.54 29.75 -13.18
CA THR A 75 -13.47 30.88 -13.28
C THR A 75 -12.75 32.11 -12.77
#